data_AF-A0A6F8ZE14-F1
#
_entry.id   AF-A0A6F8ZE14-F1
#
_cell.length_a   1.000
_cell.length_b   1.000
_cell.length_c   1.000
_cell.angle_alpha   90.00
_cell.angle_beta   90.00
_cell.angle_gamma   90.00
#
_symmetry.space_group_name_H-M   'P 1'
#
loop_
_entity.id
_entity.type
_entity.pdbx_description
1 polymer ?
#
loop_
_entity_poly.entity_id
_entity_poly.type
_entity_poly.pdbx_seq_one_letter_code
_entity_poly.pdbx_strand_id
1 'polypeptide(L)'
;MHQGRQRGRQAAGMVLGVLLLLAAAADALLPRPRPWPREPAGPVPDFSHVFLIVLENHSPASLLHNPRAPYIRHLAATWGYEADDYGVTHPSLPNYIALLAGRTGGSHSDSPAQQFGFPTLAGQLDAHHLSWQAVMQGLPAPGYTGAWYPPPPAAPRYARKHDPFLAFPALARDRRRVVPLRVLARELRDGQVPRLVWITPDLCHDMHGQPPGRGRACPPSDPGRLVADGDRFLARWVPRILHSTAWRGQAVIFITWDESGRPSGLEGWRAYFAAGPGAPPLLPAWPPAGLIGGGRVPLIVIARGGPHPLVLDWPADHYAVLKTIEAGWHLGYLGHAASPAVPVLWPFWHGRPGRRP
;
A
#
# COMPACT_ATOMS: atom_id res chain seq x y z
N MET A 1 -51.92 -4.89 -39.94
CA MET A 1 -51.04 -5.45 -38.89
C MET A 1 -49.55 -5.59 -39.27
N HIS A 2 -49.08 -5.14 -40.46
CA HIS A 2 -47.68 -5.36 -40.89
C HIS A 2 -46.66 -4.25 -40.54
N GLN A 3 -47.10 -3.01 -40.23
CA GLN A 3 -46.18 -1.88 -39.95
C GLN A 3 -45.56 -1.89 -38.53
N GLY A 4 -46.20 -2.53 -37.53
CA GLY A 4 -45.70 -2.56 -36.15
C GLY A 4 -44.48 -3.45 -35.93
N ARG A 5 -44.33 -4.53 -36.72
CA ARG A 5 -43.22 -5.49 -36.59
C ARG A 5 -41.88 -4.97 -37.15
N GLN A 6 -41.90 -4.05 -38.11
CA GLN A 6 -40.66 -3.47 -38.67
C GLN A 6 -40.03 -2.41 -37.76
N ARG A 7 -40.84 -1.59 -37.08
CA ARG A 7 -40.34 -0.58 -36.11
C ARG A 7 -39.67 -1.21 -34.88
N GLY A 8 -40.19 -2.34 -34.38
CA GLY A 8 -39.58 -3.07 -33.25
C GLY A 8 -38.22 -3.70 -33.57
N ARG A 9 -38.01 -4.16 -34.81
CA ARG A 9 -36.72 -4.71 -35.27
C ARG A 9 -35.65 -3.65 -35.47
N GLN A 10 -36.02 -2.45 -35.95
CA GLN A 10 -35.09 -1.33 -36.10
C GLN A 10 -34.68 -0.74 -34.75
N ALA A 11 -35.61 -0.62 -33.78
CA ALA A 11 -35.30 -0.17 -32.43
C ALA A 11 -34.40 -1.16 -31.67
N ALA A 12 -34.65 -2.48 -31.79
CA ALA A 12 -33.79 -3.51 -31.19
C ALA A 12 -32.38 -3.52 -31.80
N GLY A 13 -32.25 -3.33 -33.12
CA GLY A 13 -30.95 -3.20 -33.79
C GLY A 13 -30.17 -1.95 -33.40
N MET A 14 -30.84 -0.82 -33.18
CA MET A 14 -30.23 0.42 -32.69
C MET A 14 -29.76 0.30 -31.23
N VAL A 15 -30.54 -0.32 -30.36
CA VAL A 15 -30.16 -0.53 -28.94
C VAL A 15 -28.97 -1.50 -28.85
N LEU A 16 -28.95 -2.58 -29.64
CA LEU A 16 -27.81 -3.50 -29.70
C LEU A 16 -26.56 -2.84 -30.29
N GLY A 17 -26.71 -2.01 -31.32
CA GLY A 17 -25.62 -1.25 -31.93
C GLY A 17 -25.02 -0.19 -31.00
N VAL A 18 -25.86 0.52 -30.23
CA VAL A 18 -25.41 1.48 -29.21
C VAL A 18 -24.74 0.76 -28.04
N LEU A 19 -25.25 -0.39 -27.59
CA LEU A 19 -24.61 -1.20 -26.55
C LEU A 19 -23.24 -1.76 -26.99
N LEU A 20 -23.12 -2.20 -28.24
CA LEU A 20 -21.84 -2.67 -28.81
C LEU A 20 -20.84 -1.52 -29.01
N LEU A 21 -21.31 -0.34 -29.42
CA LEU A 21 -20.48 0.88 -29.52
C LEU A 21 -20.04 1.39 -28.14
N LEU A 22 -20.89 1.29 -27.11
CA LEU A 22 -20.55 1.63 -25.73
C LEU A 22 -19.59 0.60 -25.11
N ALA A 23 -19.73 -0.69 -25.42
CA ALA A 23 -18.79 -1.73 -25.01
C ALA A 23 -17.42 -1.59 -25.70
N ALA A 24 -17.40 -1.28 -27.00
CA ALA A 24 -16.17 -1.00 -27.74
C ALA A 24 -15.49 0.31 -27.28
N ALA A 25 -16.28 1.33 -26.94
CA ALA A 25 -15.76 2.55 -26.32
C ALA A 25 -15.18 2.27 -24.93
N ALA A 26 -15.85 1.46 -24.10
CA ALA A 26 -15.35 1.05 -22.80
C ALA A 26 -14.02 0.26 -22.91
N ASP A 27 -13.90 -0.64 -23.88
CA ASP A 27 -12.67 -1.41 -24.13
C ASP A 27 -11.50 -0.53 -24.66
N ALA A 28 -11.82 0.57 -25.36
CA ALA A 28 -10.84 1.58 -25.77
C ALA A 28 -10.48 2.59 -24.65
N LEU A 29 -11.32 2.71 -23.63
CA LEU A 29 -11.15 3.62 -22.48
C LEU A 29 -10.42 2.95 -21.30
N LEU A 30 -10.36 1.62 -21.25
CA LEU A 30 -9.61 0.89 -20.25
C LEU A 30 -8.11 0.86 -20.63
N PRO A 31 -7.20 1.28 -19.73
CA PRO A 31 -5.78 1.15 -19.99
C PRO A 31 -5.44 -0.33 -20.16
N ARG A 32 -4.94 -0.71 -21.33
CA ARG A 32 -4.34 -2.04 -21.52
C ARG A 32 -3.08 -2.10 -20.64
N PRO A 33 -2.93 -3.10 -19.75
CA PRO A 33 -1.68 -3.26 -19.02
C PRO A 33 -0.56 -3.35 -20.04
N ARG A 34 0.43 -2.46 -19.94
CA ARG A 34 1.59 -2.49 -20.83
C ARG A 34 2.25 -3.86 -20.65
N PRO A 35 2.47 -4.64 -21.73
CA PRO A 35 3.17 -5.91 -21.60
C PRO A 35 4.57 -5.62 -21.06
N TRP A 36 4.78 -6.01 -19.80
CA TRP A 36 6.04 -5.88 -19.10
C TRP A 36 7.07 -6.79 -19.79
N PRO A 37 8.27 -6.30 -20.15
CA PRO A 37 9.35 -7.19 -20.55
C PRO A 37 9.59 -8.19 -19.42
N ARG A 38 9.39 -9.47 -19.71
CA ARG A 38 9.61 -10.59 -18.78
C ARG A 38 11.11 -10.74 -18.53
N GLU A 39 11.69 -9.80 -17.81
CA GLU A 39 13.02 -9.98 -17.27
C GLU A 39 12.94 -11.06 -16.18
N PRO A 40 13.82 -12.07 -16.21
CA PRO A 40 13.91 -13.03 -15.11
C PRO A 40 14.06 -12.26 -13.80
N ALA A 41 13.27 -12.63 -12.80
CA ALA A 41 13.45 -12.06 -11.47
C ALA A 41 14.89 -12.32 -11.03
N GLY A 42 15.68 -11.27 -10.85
CA GLY A 42 16.97 -11.35 -10.17
C GLY A 42 16.76 -11.72 -8.70
N PRO A 43 17.79 -12.26 -8.03
CA PRO A 43 17.69 -12.56 -6.63
C PRO A 43 17.52 -11.28 -5.81
N VAL A 44 16.86 -11.38 -4.66
CA VAL A 44 16.93 -10.39 -3.58
C VAL A 44 17.79 -10.98 -2.46
N PRO A 45 18.47 -10.17 -1.64
CA PRO A 45 19.22 -10.70 -0.50
C PRO A 45 18.33 -11.38 0.53
N ASP A 46 18.92 -12.30 1.28
CA ASP A 46 18.32 -12.84 2.49
C ASP A 46 18.19 -11.72 3.53
N PHE A 47 16.97 -11.21 3.72
CA PHE A 47 16.80 -10.01 4.53
C PHE A 47 17.09 -10.30 6.00
N SER A 48 17.98 -9.53 6.60
CA SER A 48 18.15 -9.54 8.04
C SER A 48 16.96 -8.89 8.76
N HIS A 49 16.43 -7.80 8.19
CA HIS A 49 15.33 -7.02 8.74
C HIS A 49 14.58 -6.33 7.60
N VAL A 50 13.25 -6.33 7.69
CA VAL A 50 12.37 -5.56 6.82
C VAL A 50 11.58 -4.58 7.68
N PHE A 51 11.67 -3.30 7.33
CA PHE A 51 10.82 -2.26 7.88
C PHE A 51 9.83 -1.84 6.79
N LEU A 52 8.54 -1.99 7.04
CA LEU A 52 7.49 -1.53 6.11
C LEU A 52 6.72 -0.38 6.76
N ILE A 53 6.90 0.82 6.22
CA ILE A 53 6.19 2.03 6.67
C ILE A 53 5.06 2.32 5.68
N VAL A 54 3.82 2.34 6.16
CA VAL A 54 2.63 2.60 5.35
C VAL A 54 1.98 3.91 5.80
N LEU A 55 1.90 4.87 4.89
CA LEU A 55 1.22 6.16 5.05
C LEU A 55 -0.10 6.17 4.24
N GLU A 56 -0.83 7.29 4.27
CA GLU A 56 -2.19 7.38 3.71
C GLU A 56 -2.33 8.38 2.55
N ASN A 57 -3.10 8.01 1.53
CA ASN A 57 -3.81 8.90 0.60
C ASN A 57 -2.98 9.96 -0.14
N HIS A 58 -1.86 9.58 -0.74
CA HIS A 58 -1.04 10.50 -1.55
C HIS A 58 -0.53 9.88 -2.85
N SER A 59 -0.54 10.70 -3.90
CA SER A 59 0.10 10.36 -5.18
C SER A 59 1.50 10.97 -5.28
N PRO A 60 2.38 10.45 -6.16
CA PRO A 60 3.67 11.08 -6.44
C PRO A 60 3.58 12.58 -6.76
N ALA A 61 2.58 12.96 -7.55
CA ALA A 61 2.34 14.35 -7.94
C ALA A 61 2.09 15.27 -6.73
N SER A 62 1.47 14.76 -5.67
CA SER A 62 1.16 15.52 -4.44
C SER A 62 2.35 15.68 -3.48
N LEU A 63 3.42 14.88 -3.66
CA LEU A 63 4.55 14.81 -2.72
C LEU A 63 5.89 15.24 -3.33
N LEU A 64 6.25 14.76 -4.52
CA LEU A 64 7.62 14.92 -5.06
C LEU A 64 8.01 16.38 -5.40
N HIS A 65 7.01 17.24 -5.61
CA HIS A 65 7.22 18.68 -5.83
C HIS A 65 6.69 19.55 -4.68
N ASN A 66 6.29 18.93 -3.57
CA ASN A 66 5.68 19.62 -2.45
C ASN A 66 6.76 20.18 -1.49
N PRO A 67 6.83 21.51 -1.27
CA PRO A 67 7.82 22.09 -0.36
C PRO A 67 7.58 21.69 1.11
N ARG A 68 6.41 21.14 1.44
CA ARG A 68 6.10 20.61 2.77
C ARG A 68 6.53 19.15 2.97
N ALA A 69 7.06 18.50 1.94
CA ALA A 69 7.59 17.14 1.98
C ALA A 69 9.11 17.07 1.69
N PRO A 70 9.97 17.92 2.28
CA PRO A 70 11.38 17.99 1.92
C PRO A 70 12.15 16.69 2.20
N TYR A 71 11.83 15.97 3.28
CA TYR A 71 12.52 14.72 3.61
C TYR A 71 12.10 13.57 2.69
N ILE A 72 10.82 13.43 2.36
CA ILE A 72 10.34 12.45 1.39
C ILE A 72 10.99 12.68 0.03
N ARG A 73 11.05 13.95 -0.42
CA ARG A 73 11.73 14.33 -1.65
C ARG A 73 13.22 13.96 -1.61
N HIS A 74 13.88 14.22 -0.49
CA HIS A 74 15.27 13.83 -0.28
C HIS A 74 15.46 12.32 -0.37
N LEU A 75 14.58 11.54 0.27
CA LEU A 75 14.65 10.07 0.22
C LEU A 75 14.48 9.55 -1.20
N ALA A 76 13.45 9.99 -1.93
CA ALA A 76 13.20 9.57 -3.31
C ALA A 76 14.33 9.97 -4.27
N ALA A 77 15.04 11.08 -3.99
CA ALA A 77 16.17 11.53 -4.78
C ALA A 77 17.52 10.88 -4.41
N THR A 78 17.62 10.22 -3.25
CA THR A 78 18.88 9.70 -2.71
C THR A 78 18.93 8.17 -2.70
N TRP A 79 17.78 7.52 -2.57
CA TRP A 79 17.63 6.07 -2.43
C TRP A 79 16.98 5.45 -3.67
N GLY A 80 16.39 4.27 -3.51
CA GLY A 80 15.51 3.66 -4.50
C GLY A 80 14.14 4.34 -4.52
N TYR A 81 13.61 4.60 -5.72
CA TYR A 81 12.27 5.10 -5.94
C TYR A 81 11.62 4.37 -7.12
N GLU A 82 10.44 3.78 -6.92
CA GLU A 82 9.60 3.23 -7.98
C GLU A 82 8.57 4.28 -8.39
N ALA A 83 8.64 4.72 -9.65
CA ALA A 83 7.81 5.78 -10.19
C ALA A 83 6.46 5.30 -10.73
N ASP A 84 6.29 3.98 -10.91
CA ASP A 84 5.06 3.36 -11.44
C ASP A 84 4.46 2.33 -10.47
N ASP A 85 4.46 2.66 -9.17
CA ASP A 85 3.79 1.89 -8.11
C ASP A 85 2.33 2.34 -7.89
N TYR A 86 1.45 1.39 -7.59
CA TYR A 86 0.01 1.60 -7.47
C TYR A 86 -0.56 1.04 -6.16
N GLY A 87 -1.51 1.77 -5.59
CA GLY A 87 -2.46 1.18 -4.66
C GLY A 87 -3.31 0.12 -5.36
N VAL A 88 -3.83 -0.84 -4.58
CA VAL A 88 -4.61 -1.96 -5.13
C VAL A 88 -6.06 -1.57 -5.38
N THR A 89 -6.66 -0.78 -4.49
CA THR A 89 -8.07 -0.37 -4.58
C THR A 89 -8.34 0.87 -3.74
N HIS A 90 -9.62 1.23 -3.61
CA HIS A 90 -10.16 2.14 -2.62
C HIS A 90 -11.31 1.46 -1.85
N PRO A 91 -11.49 1.68 -0.54
CA PRO A 91 -10.75 2.58 0.36
C PRO A 91 -9.51 1.93 1.03
N SER A 92 -8.93 2.60 2.02
CA SER A 92 -7.67 2.28 2.72
C SER A 92 -7.54 0.84 3.21
N LEU A 93 -8.45 0.35 4.07
CA LEU A 93 -8.30 -0.96 4.74
C LEU A 93 -7.95 -2.10 3.76
N PRO A 94 -8.67 -2.31 2.65
CA PRO A 94 -8.30 -3.27 1.61
C PRO A 94 -6.82 -3.25 1.16
N ASN A 95 -6.17 -2.09 1.09
CA ASN A 95 -4.77 -1.97 0.71
C ASN A 95 -3.82 -2.48 1.81
N TYR A 96 -4.12 -2.21 3.08
CA TYR A 96 -3.38 -2.79 4.21
C TYR A 96 -3.52 -4.32 4.24
N ILE A 97 -4.71 -4.85 3.93
CA ILE A 97 -4.95 -6.29 3.81
C ILE A 97 -4.18 -6.87 2.61
N ALA A 98 -4.14 -6.15 1.49
CA ALA A 98 -3.39 -6.55 0.29
C ALA A 98 -1.89 -6.68 0.57
N LEU A 99 -1.29 -5.68 1.23
CA LEU A 99 0.11 -5.69 1.67
C LEU A 99 0.41 -6.84 2.65
N LEU A 100 -0.53 -7.20 3.54
CA LEU A 100 -0.31 -8.26 4.54
C LEU A 100 -0.57 -9.67 3.99
N ALA A 101 -1.43 -9.83 2.99
CA ALA A 101 -2.01 -11.14 2.66
C ALA A 101 -2.11 -11.45 1.16
N GLY A 102 -1.67 -10.54 0.30
CA GLY A 102 -1.69 -10.76 -1.15
C GLY A 102 -3.08 -10.76 -1.76
N ARG A 103 -4.10 -10.22 -1.07
CA ARG A 103 -5.47 -10.05 -1.59
C ARG A 103 -6.28 -9.11 -0.72
N THR A 104 -7.32 -8.49 -1.26
CA THR A 104 -8.24 -7.61 -0.51
C THR A 104 -9.39 -8.37 0.17
N GLY A 105 -9.57 -9.66 -0.15
CA GLY A 105 -10.75 -10.42 0.26
C GLY A 105 -12.06 -9.94 -0.38
N GLY A 106 -11.99 -9.14 -1.45
CA GLY A 106 -13.16 -8.50 -2.07
C GLY A 106 -13.72 -7.35 -1.23
N SER A 107 -12.96 -6.84 -0.27
CA SER A 107 -13.39 -5.71 0.56
C SER A 107 -13.40 -4.40 -0.23
N HIS A 108 -14.45 -3.60 -0.01
CA HIS A 108 -14.63 -2.24 -0.51
C HIS A 108 -15.03 -1.29 0.63
N SER A 109 -14.53 -1.55 1.85
CA SER A 109 -14.96 -0.86 3.06
C SER A 109 -13.83 -0.66 4.06
N ASP A 110 -13.86 0.47 4.76
CA ASP A 110 -13.01 0.80 5.90
C ASP A 110 -13.57 0.29 7.25
N SER A 111 -14.57 -0.59 7.22
CA SER A 111 -15.17 -1.11 8.45
C SER A 111 -14.14 -1.89 9.29
N PRO A 112 -13.86 -1.46 10.54
CA PRO A 112 -12.90 -2.12 11.42
C PRO A 112 -13.43 -3.45 12.00
N ALA A 113 -14.68 -3.80 11.70
CA ALA A 113 -15.30 -5.06 12.13
C ALA A 113 -15.03 -6.24 11.17
N GLN A 114 -14.45 -5.96 10.00
CA GLN A 114 -14.17 -7.00 9.00
C GLN A 114 -13.18 -8.04 9.52
N GLN A 115 -13.38 -9.28 9.09
CA GLN A 115 -12.55 -10.41 9.42
C GLN A 115 -12.23 -11.23 8.17
N PHE A 116 -10.99 -11.70 8.08
CA PHE A 116 -10.50 -12.46 6.95
C PHE A 116 -9.87 -13.78 7.41
N GLY A 117 -10.13 -14.85 6.65
CA GLY A 117 -9.72 -16.22 6.97
C GLY A 117 -8.63 -16.81 6.08
N PHE A 118 -7.98 -15.99 5.25
CA PHE A 118 -6.91 -16.44 4.36
C PHE A 118 -5.51 -16.22 4.97
N PRO A 119 -4.47 -16.92 4.48
CA PRO A 119 -3.10 -16.79 4.98
C PRO A 119 -2.55 -15.37 4.88
N THR A 120 -1.60 -15.04 5.76
CA THR A 120 -0.95 -13.73 5.86
C THR A 120 0.57 -13.89 5.92
N LEU A 121 1.31 -12.84 5.58
CA LEU A 121 2.75 -12.75 5.77
C LEU A 121 3.11 -13.03 7.24
N ALA A 122 2.37 -12.46 8.18
CA ALA A 122 2.56 -12.75 9.62
C ALA A 122 2.48 -14.26 9.93
N GLY A 123 1.48 -14.94 9.37
CA GLY A 123 1.35 -16.40 9.52
C GLY A 123 2.49 -17.19 8.86
N GLN A 124 3.02 -16.72 7.73
CA GLN A 124 4.21 -17.33 7.12
C GLN A 124 5.46 -17.13 7.99
N LEU A 125 5.64 -15.93 8.54
CA LEU A 125 6.75 -15.65 9.45
C LEU A 125 6.69 -16.53 10.69
N ASP A 126 5.50 -16.73 11.27
CA ASP A 126 5.33 -17.67 12.39
C ASP A 126 5.69 -19.11 12.00
N ALA A 127 5.25 -19.58 10.83
CA ALA A 127 5.57 -20.92 10.33
C ALA A 127 7.07 -21.13 10.05
N HIS A 128 7.80 -20.05 9.75
CA HIS A 128 9.25 -20.06 9.50
C HIS A 128 10.07 -19.60 10.72
N HIS A 129 9.44 -19.43 11.90
CA HIS A 129 10.10 -18.95 13.11
C HIS A 129 10.81 -17.59 12.97
N LEU A 130 10.30 -16.73 12.09
CA LEU A 130 10.75 -15.36 11.90
C LEU A 130 9.91 -14.42 12.77
N SER A 131 10.57 -13.62 13.60
CA SER A 131 9.87 -12.68 14.49
C SER A 131 9.25 -11.53 13.70
N TRP A 132 8.04 -11.13 14.08
CA TRP A 132 7.35 -9.99 13.47
C TRP A 132 6.68 -9.12 14.52
N GLN A 133 6.54 -7.83 14.21
CA GLN A 133 5.84 -6.88 15.05
C GLN A 133 5.12 -5.82 14.20
N ALA A 134 3.91 -5.49 14.63
CA ALA A 134 3.10 -4.42 14.07
C ALA A 134 3.15 -3.20 15.00
N VAL A 135 3.77 -2.13 14.56
CA VAL A 135 4.01 -0.91 15.32
C VAL A 135 3.01 0.15 14.89
N MET A 136 2.07 0.43 15.78
CA MET A 136 0.96 1.34 15.53
C MET A 136 1.14 2.61 16.36
N GLN A 137 1.34 3.76 15.73
CA GLN A 137 1.37 5.03 16.46
C GLN A 137 -0.04 5.37 16.97
N GLY A 138 -0.12 5.91 18.18
CA GLY A 138 -1.39 6.21 18.83
C GLY A 138 -2.08 5.00 19.47
N LEU A 139 -1.56 3.78 19.28
CA LEU A 139 -2.05 2.60 20.01
C LEU A 139 -1.82 2.79 21.52
N PRO A 140 -2.85 2.59 22.37
CA PRO A 140 -2.71 2.86 23.80
C PRO A 140 -1.77 1.89 24.49
N ALA A 141 -1.92 0.60 24.20
CA ALA A 141 -1.17 -0.49 24.80
C ALA A 141 -1.12 -1.68 23.84
N PRO A 142 -0.13 -2.58 24.00
CA PRO A 142 -0.08 -3.81 23.23
C PRO A 142 -1.37 -4.62 23.35
N GLY A 143 -1.83 -5.18 22.22
CA GLY A 143 -3.05 -6.00 22.18
C GLY A 143 -4.38 -5.26 22.30
N TYR A 144 -4.38 -3.92 22.21
CA TYR A 144 -5.62 -3.15 22.11
C TYR A 144 -6.41 -3.53 20.84
N THR A 145 -7.71 -3.77 20.96
CA THR A 145 -8.58 -4.24 19.86
C THR A 145 -9.69 -3.26 19.49
N GLY A 146 -9.74 -2.09 20.15
CA GLY A 146 -10.77 -1.09 19.88
C GLY A 146 -10.63 -0.49 18.49
N ALA A 147 -11.74 -0.07 17.90
CA ALA A 147 -11.75 0.51 16.55
C ALA A 147 -10.97 1.83 16.46
N TRP A 148 -10.94 2.60 17.56
CA TRP A 148 -10.37 3.94 17.63
C TRP A 148 -9.72 4.15 18.98
N TYR A 149 -8.68 4.97 19.06
CA TYR A 149 -8.17 5.46 20.34
C TYR A 149 -7.64 6.91 20.27
N PRO A 150 -8.01 7.80 21.20
CA PRO A 150 -9.10 7.62 22.17
C PRO A 150 -10.45 7.40 21.45
N PRO A 151 -11.41 6.71 22.09
CA PRO A 151 -12.71 6.49 21.46
C PRO A 151 -13.50 7.82 21.34
N PRO A 152 -14.42 7.93 20.36
CA PRO A 152 -15.35 9.05 20.27
C PRO A 152 -16.11 9.29 21.59
N PRO A 153 -16.45 10.54 21.94
CA PRO A 153 -16.41 11.74 21.09
C PRO A 153 -15.05 12.45 21.04
N ALA A 154 -13.99 11.90 21.63
CA ALA A 154 -12.64 12.42 21.43
C ALA A 154 -12.19 12.20 19.98
N ALA A 155 -11.38 13.11 19.43
CA ALA A 155 -10.76 12.92 18.13
C ALA A 155 -9.69 11.81 18.25
N PRO A 156 -9.88 10.65 17.61
CA PRO A 156 -8.97 9.52 17.73
C PRO A 156 -7.64 9.84 17.07
N ARG A 157 -6.54 9.24 17.54
CA ARG A 157 -5.22 9.24 16.88
C ARG A 157 -4.98 7.90 16.19
N TYR A 158 -5.38 6.81 16.83
CA TYR A 158 -5.30 5.46 16.26
C TYR A 158 -6.63 5.07 15.61
N ALA A 159 -6.56 4.41 14.45
CA ALA A 159 -7.66 3.83 13.72
C ALA A 159 -7.34 2.37 13.37
N ARG A 160 -8.18 1.43 13.80
CA ARG A 160 -8.00 0.00 13.50
C ARG A 160 -8.03 -0.30 12.01
N LYS A 161 -8.64 0.55 11.20
CA LYS A 161 -8.65 0.38 9.74
C LYS A 161 -7.25 0.43 9.10
N HIS A 162 -6.24 0.97 9.79
CA HIS A 162 -4.84 0.97 9.34
C HIS A 162 -4.01 -0.14 10.03
N ASP A 163 -4.67 -1.05 10.78
CA ASP A 163 -4.04 -2.16 11.50
C ASP A 163 -4.58 -3.50 10.97
N PRO A 164 -4.01 -4.02 9.87
CA PRO A 164 -4.55 -5.20 9.19
C PRO A 164 -4.45 -6.46 10.05
N PHE A 165 -3.52 -6.53 11.00
CA PHE A 165 -3.28 -7.70 11.85
C PHE A 165 -4.50 -8.03 12.72
N LEU A 166 -5.27 -7.02 13.12
CA LEU A 166 -6.49 -7.22 13.90
C LEU A 166 -7.67 -7.70 13.05
N ALA A 167 -7.57 -7.71 11.72
CA ALA A 167 -8.60 -8.22 10.83
C ALA A 167 -8.52 -9.75 10.64
N PHE A 168 -7.50 -10.42 11.19
CA PHE A 168 -7.33 -11.88 11.03
C PHE A 168 -7.53 -12.59 12.36
N PRO A 169 -8.62 -13.35 12.56
CA PRO A 169 -8.83 -14.15 13.76
C PRO A 169 -7.68 -15.13 14.06
N ALA A 170 -7.00 -15.63 13.02
CA ALA A 170 -5.83 -16.50 13.17
C ALA A 170 -4.68 -15.85 13.96
N LEU A 171 -4.56 -14.51 13.92
CA LEU A 171 -3.52 -13.75 14.64
C LEU A 171 -3.97 -13.28 16.02
N ALA A 172 -5.14 -13.72 16.51
CA ALA A 172 -5.70 -13.24 17.78
C ALA A 172 -4.80 -13.54 18.99
N ARG A 173 -4.05 -14.64 18.97
CA ARG A 173 -3.09 -15.00 20.03
C ARG A 173 -1.84 -14.12 20.01
N ASP A 174 -1.50 -13.57 18.85
CA ASP A 174 -0.31 -12.77 18.61
C ASP A 174 -0.56 -11.26 18.71
N ARG A 175 -1.74 -10.85 19.19
CA ARG A 175 -2.09 -9.43 19.39
C ARG A 175 -1.10 -8.66 20.27
N ARG A 176 -0.34 -9.34 21.12
CA ARG A 176 0.75 -8.72 21.91
C ARG A 176 1.90 -8.21 21.05
N ARG A 177 2.04 -8.70 19.81
CA ARG A 177 2.98 -8.21 18.79
C ARG A 177 2.43 -7.00 18.02
N VAL A 178 1.19 -6.57 18.29
CA VAL A 178 0.69 -5.25 17.87
C VAL A 178 0.98 -4.29 19.02
N VAL A 179 1.91 -3.37 18.81
CA VAL A 179 2.50 -2.56 19.88
C VAL A 179 2.47 -1.07 19.57
N PRO A 180 2.49 -0.20 20.59
CA PRO A 180 2.64 1.23 20.40
C PRO A 180 4.04 1.61 19.90
N LEU A 181 4.16 2.65 19.08
CA LEU A 181 5.42 3.16 18.52
C LEU A 181 6.58 3.38 19.52
N ARG A 182 6.28 3.70 20.78
CA ARG A 182 7.31 3.83 21.84
C ARG A 182 8.07 2.53 22.13
N VAL A 183 7.50 1.37 21.78
CA VAL A 183 8.16 0.06 21.89
C VAL A 183 9.33 -0.03 20.91
N LEU A 184 9.10 0.35 19.65
CA LEU A 184 10.15 0.35 18.62
C LEU A 184 11.33 1.26 18.99
N ALA A 185 11.09 2.43 19.58
CA ALA A 185 12.18 3.32 20.02
C ALA A 185 13.15 2.63 20.99
N ARG A 186 12.60 1.83 21.91
CA ARG A 186 13.40 1.05 22.87
C ARG A 186 14.14 -0.08 22.16
N GLU A 187 13.45 -0.83 21.31
CA GLU A 187 14.02 -1.98 20.60
C GLU A 187 15.16 -1.60 19.66
N LEU A 188 15.04 -0.48 18.92
CA LEU A 188 16.11 0.02 18.07
C LEU A 188 17.36 0.40 18.87
N ARG A 189 17.20 0.88 20.10
CA ARG A 189 18.31 1.24 20.99
C ARG A 189 18.94 0.00 21.63
N ASP A 190 18.11 -0.94 22.07
CA ASP A 190 18.53 -2.12 22.81
C ASP A 190 18.95 -3.28 21.87
N GLY A 191 18.74 -3.13 20.56
CA GLY A 191 19.12 -4.08 19.52
C GLY A 191 18.19 -5.31 19.41
N GLN A 192 17.04 -5.29 20.06
CA GLN A 192 16.07 -6.39 20.10
C GLN A 192 14.96 -6.16 19.07
N VAL A 193 15.32 -6.10 17.79
CA VAL A 193 14.40 -5.72 16.71
C VAL A 193 13.88 -6.96 15.96
N PRO A 194 12.55 -7.14 15.83
CA PRO A 194 11.95 -8.24 15.07
C PRO A 194 12.34 -8.24 13.59
N ARG A 195 12.33 -9.41 12.93
CA ARG A 195 12.69 -9.54 11.50
C ARG A 195 11.80 -8.70 10.60
N LEU A 196 10.49 -8.74 10.82
CA LEU A 196 9.54 -7.80 10.21
C LEU A 196 9.11 -6.76 11.24
N VAL A 197 9.25 -5.48 10.88
CA VAL A 197 8.66 -4.36 11.62
C VAL A 197 7.74 -3.59 10.68
N TRP A 198 6.43 -3.83 10.82
CA TRP A 198 5.40 -3.02 10.16
C TRP A 198 5.20 -1.73 10.98
N ILE A 199 5.14 -0.58 10.34
CA ILE A 199 5.01 0.73 11.01
C ILE A 199 3.88 1.52 10.35
N THR A 200 2.88 1.88 11.14
CA THR A 200 1.77 2.75 10.70
C THR A 200 1.74 3.99 11.59
N PRO A 201 1.93 5.19 11.02
CA PRO A 201 1.77 6.45 11.75
C PRO A 201 0.32 6.66 12.21
N ASP A 202 0.11 7.59 13.14
CA ASP A 202 -1.23 7.92 13.63
C ASP A 202 -1.93 8.88 12.65
N LEU A 203 -3.22 9.12 12.84
CA LEU A 203 -4.03 9.99 11.97
C LEU A 203 -3.51 11.42 11.79
N CYS A 204 -2.52 11.87 12.58
CA CYS A 204 -1.87 13.16 12.33
C CYS A 204 -0.56 13.07 11.58
N HIS A 205 0.05 11.90 11.51
CA HIS A 205 1.35 11.68 10.91
C HIS A 205 1.28 10.74 9.69
N ASP A 206 0.14 10.11 9.43
CA ASP A 206 -0.12 9.28 8.25
C ASP A 206 -0.44 10.12 7.00
N MET A 207 -0.65 11.44 7.19
CA MET A 207 -1.03 12.44 6.19
C MET A 207 -2.53 12.48 5.83
N HIS A 208 -3.39 11.71 6.50
CA HIS A 208 -4.84 11.69 6.25
C HIS A 208 -5.63 12.67 7.14
N GLY A 209 -5.28 12.76 8.41
CA GLY A 209 -5.97 13.62 9.37
C GLY A 209 -7.05 12.93 10.20
N GLN A 210 -7.39 13.55 11.33
CA GLN A 210 -8.38 13.07 12.30
C GLN A 210 -9.82 13.36 11.86
N PRO A 211 -10.77 12.45 12.15
CA PRO A 211 -12.18 12.78 12.03
C PRO A 211 -12.58 13.87 13.06
N PRO A 212 -13.76 14.50 12.91
CA PRO A 212 -14.29 15.42 13.91
C PRO A 212 -14.35 14.80 15.31
N GLY A 213 -14.02 15.59 16.33
CA GLY A 213 -14.04 15.15 17.73
C GLY A 213 -13.41 16.17 18.67
N ARG A 214 -13.64 16.00 19.98
CA ARG A 214 -13.03 16.84 21.02
C ARG A 214 -11.51 16.65 21.01
N GLY A 215 -10.77 17.76 21.13
CA GLY A 215 -9.30 17.72 21.13
C GLY A 215 -8.67 17.40 19.76
N ARG A 216 -9.42 17.59 18.66
CA ARG A 216 -8.89 17.44 17.29
C ARG A 216 -7.71 18.39 17.06
N ALA A 217 -6.59 17.86 16.59
CA ALA A 217 -5.34 18.59 16.39
C ALA A 217 -4.89 18.67 14.93
N CYS A 218 -5.35 17.75 14.07
CA CYS A 218 -4.92 17.66 12.68
C CYS A 218 -6.11 17.33 11.74
N PRO A 219 -7.00 18.31 11.48
CA PRO A 219 -8.14 18.07 10.61
C PRO A 219 -7.70 17.87 9.13
N PRO A 220 -8.43 17.05 8.34
CA PRO A 220 -8.21 16.88 6.90
C PRO A 220 -8.29 18.17 6.07
N SER A 221 -8.87 19.24 6.64
CA SER A 221 -8.97 20.56 6.00
C SER A 221 -7.64 21.30 5.86
N ASP A 222 -6.55 20.81 6.46
CA ASP A 222 -5.20 21.34 6.30
C ASP A 222 -4.24 20.25 5.74
N PRO A 223 -4.40 19.87 4.46
CA PRO A 223 -3.59 18.82 3.85
C PRO A 223 -2.10 19.18 3.80
N GLY A 224 -1.77 20.48 3.74
CA GLY A 224 -0.39 20.94 3.78
C GLY A 224 0.30 20.62 5.11
N ARG A 225 -0.37 20.88 6.23
CA ARG A 225 0.14 20.53 7.56
C ARG A 225 0.25 19.02 7.75
N LEU A 226 -0.71 18.25 7.25
CA LEU A 226 -0.70 16.78 7.31
C LEU A 226 0.51 16.19 6.57
N VAL A 227 0.79 16.67 5.35
CA VAL A 227 2.03 16.31 4.63
C VAL A 227 3.27 16.67 5.44
N ALA A 228 3.33 17.88 6.03
CA ALA A 228 4.47 18.28 6.83
C ALA A 228 4.66 17.44 8.11
N ASP A 229 3.56 17.01 8.74
CA ASP A 229 3.60 16.14 9.92
C ASP A 229 4.11 14.73 9.57
N GLY A 230 3.65 14.14 8.47
CA GLY A 230 4.15 12.84 8.00
C GLY A 230 5.59 12.88 7.48
N ASP A 231 5.99 13.97 6.81
CA ASP A 231 7.38 14.18 6.41
C ASP A 231 8.31 14.23 7.64
N ARG A 232 7.91 14.98 8.68
CA ARG A 232 8.63 15.02 9.97
C ARG A 232 8.65 13.67 10.68
N PHE A 233 7.57 12.89 10.58
CA PHE A 233 7.55 11.53 11.12
C PHE A 233 8.65 10.68 10.48
N LEU A 234 8.72 10.66 9.15
CA LEU A 234 9.75 9.92 8.41
C LEU A 234 11.15 10.45 8.73
N ALA A 235 11.34 11.78 8.75
CA ALA A 235 12.61 12.43 9.11
C ALA A 235 13.10 12.05 10.52
N ARG A 236 12.17 11.63 11.39
CA ARG A 236 12.49 11.22 12.76
C ARG A 236 12.78 9.72 12.89
N TRP A 237 12.15 8.88 12.09
CA TRP A 237 12.16 7.42 12.28
C TRP A 237 13.10 6.70 11.33
N VAL A 238 13.15 7.12 10.07
CA VAL A 238 14.07 6.52 9.08
C VAL A 238 15.51 6.63 9.58
N PRO A 239 16.03 7.80 10.03
CA PRO A 239 17.39 7.85 10.55
C PRO A 239 17.60 6.99 11.79
N ARG A 240 16.61 6.83 12.68
CA ARG A 240 16.77 5.94 13.86
C ARG A 240 16.93 4.49 13.46
N ILE A 241 16.20 4.06 12.42
CA ILE A 241 16.36 2.71 11.87
C ILE A 241 17.75 2.57 11.26
N LEU A 242 18.16 3.50 10.39
CA LEU A 242 19.46 3.49 9.70
C LEU A 242 20.66 3.49 10.66
N HIS A 243 20.54 4.14 11.82
CA HIS A 243 21.60 4.16 12.84
C HIS A 243 21.54 3.01 13.85
N SER A 244 20.52 2.14 13.80
CA SER A 244 20.36 1.02 14.73
C SER A 244 21.24 -0.18 14.35
N THR A 245 21.40 -1.13 15.29
CA THR A 245 22.10 -2.39 15.01
C THR A 245 21.37 -3.27 13.99
N ALA A 246 20.03 -3.16 13.90
CA ALA A 246 19.22 -3.86 12.91
C ALA A 246 19.58 -3.47 11.47
N TRP A 247 20.14 -2.27 11.26
CA TRP A 247 20.60 -1.86 9.94
C TRP A 247 21.95 -2.45 9.53
N ARG A 248 22.68 -3.15 10.41
CA ARG A 248 24.03 -3.67 10.10
C ARG A 248 24.02 -4.87 9.15
N GLY A 249 22.94 -5.65 9.11
CA GLY A 249 22.75 -6.77 8.19
C GLY A 249 22.15 -6.34 6.84
N GLN A 250 21.73 -7.31 6.03
CA GLN A 250 20.96 -7.09 4.79
C GLN A 250 19.56 -6.56 5.12
N ALA A 251 19.44 -5.30 5.53
CA ALA A 251 18.17 -4.69 5.93
C ALA A 251 17.59 -3.81 4.82
N VAL A 252 16.26 -3.67 4.82
CA VAL A 252 15.52 -2.83 3.86
C VAL A 252 14.40 -2.07 4.56
N ILE A 253 14.17 -0.83 4.13
CA ILE A 253 12.99 -0.04 4.47
C ILE A 253 12.17 0.17 3.19
N PHE A 254 10.93 -0.31 3.20
CA PHE A 254 9.91 0.07 2.23
C PHE A 254 9.04 1.17 2.83
N ILE A 255 8.83 2.24 2.08
CA ILE A 255 7.92 3.32 2.45
C ILE A 255 6.92 3.47 1.30
N THR A 256 5.64 3.25 1.58
CA THR A 256 4.57 3.36 0.60
C THR A 256 3.34 4.06 1.21
N TRP A 257 2.38 4.37 0.35
CA TRP A 257 1.07 4.92 0.72
C TRP A 257 0.00 3.93 0.30
N ASP A 258 -1.05 3.78 1.11
CA ASP A 258 -2.13 2.81 0.89
C ASP A 258 -2.84 2.99 -0.47
N GLU A 259 -3.15 4.22 -0.84
CA GLU A 259 -3.82 4.58 -2.07
C GLU A 259 -3.56 6.06 -2.42
N SER A 260 -3.94 6.44 -3.63
CA SER A 260 -3.81 7.81 -4.10
C SER A 260 -4.86 8.71 -3.44
N GLY A 261 -4.49 9.98 -3.23
CA GLY A 261 -5.41 10.97 -2.67
C GLY A 261 -6.58 11.28 -3.62
N ARG A 262 -7.74 11.65 -3.05
CA ARG A 262 -8.92 12.02 -3.85
C ARG A 262 -8.57 13.13 -4.87
N PRO A 263 -8.94 12.95 -6.14
CA PRO A 263 -8.58 13.89 -7.19
C PRO A 263 -9.45 15.15 -7.19
N SER A 264 -8.96 16.17 -7.87
CA SER A 264 -9.77 17.28 -8.39
C SER A 264 -9.88 17.17 -9.92
N GLY A 265 -11.07 17.38 -10.48
CA GLY A 265 -11.29 17.37 -11.94
C GLY A 265 -11.38 15.97 -12.56
N LEU A 266 -11.82 15.91 -13.82
CA LEU A 266 -12.16 14.66 -14.51
C LEU A 266 -10.95 13.76 -14.81
N GLU A 267 -9.82 14.33 -15.21
CA GLU A 267 -8.59 13.55 -15.45
C GLU A 267 -8.04 12.91 -14.18
N GLY A 268 -8.19 13.59 -13.05
CA GLY A 268 -7.78 13.05 -11.76
C GLY A 268 -8.56 11.80 -11.37
N TRP A 269 -9.84 11.67 -11.77
CA TRP A 269 -10.62 10.45 -11.54
C TRP A 269 -10.08 9.23 -12.29
N ARG A 270 -9.52 9.41 -13.51
CA ARG A 270 -8.85 8.31 -14.21
C ARG A 270 -7.58 7.87 -13.50
N ALA A 271 -6.81 8.81 -12.97
CA ALA A 271 -5.59 8.51 -12.22
C ALA A 271 -5.89 7.85 -10.86
N TYR A 272 -6.97 8.28 -10.21
CA TYR A 272 -7.45 7.71 -8.95
C TYR A 272 -7.83 6.24 -9.11
N PHE A 273 -8.51 5.89 -10.21
CA PHE A 273 -8.86 4.50 -10.51
C PHE A 273 -7.83 3.75 -11.38
N ALA A 274 -6.58 4.20 -11.41
CA ALA A 274 -5.56 3.49 -12.15
C ALA A 274 -5.12 2.24 -11.37
N ALA A 275 -5.08 1.09 -12.04
CA ALA A 275 -4.73 -0.19 -11.44
C ALA A 275 -3.28 -0.60 -11.76
N GLY A 276 -2.65 -1.20 -10.76
CA GLY A 276 -1.38 -1.90 -10.89
C GLY A 276 -1.49 -3.31 -11.48
N PRO A 277 -0.36 -3.99 -11.67
CA PRO A 277 -0.26 -5.27 -12.40
C PRO A 277 -0.92 -6.48 -11.70
N GLY A 278 -1.10 -6.44 -10.39
CA GLY A 278 -1.71 -7.50 -9.59
C GLY A 278 -3.17 -7.22 -9.23
N ALA A 279 -3.74 -6.11 -9.68
CA ALA A 279 -5.15 -5.79 -9.45
C ALA A 279 -6.06 -6.94 -9.94
N PRO A 280 -7.04 -7.40 -9.15
CA PRO A 280 -7.89 -8.52 -9.52
C PRO A 280 -8.68 -8.23 -10.81
N PRO A 281 -8.90 -9.25 -11.68
CA PRO A 281 -9.68 -9.09 -12.90
C PRO A 281 -11.15 -8.78 -12.60
N LEU A 282 -11.75 -7.94 -13.45
CA LEU A 282 -13.15 -7.52 -13.37
C LEU A 282 -14.08 -8.72 -13.50
N LEU A 283 -14.90 -8.99 -12.47
CA LEU A 283 -16.14 -9.73 -12.69
C LEU A 283 -17.21 -8.71 -13.10
N PRO A 284 -17.92 -8.93 -14.23
CA PRO A 284 -18.92 -8.00 -14.72
C PRO A 284 -20.20 -8.10 -13.86
N ALA A 285 -20.24 -7.37 -12.76
CA ALA A 285 -21.47 -7.16 -11.99
C ALA A 285 -21.68 -5.66 -11.77
N TRP A 286 -22.64 -5.12 -12.51
CA TRP A 286 -23.19 -3.76 -12.37
C TRP A 286 -23.72 -3.57 -10.92
N PRO A 287 -23.61 -2.39 -10.23
CA PRO A 287 -23.52 -0.99 -10.69
C PRO A 287 -22.10 -0.56 -11.15
N PRO A 288 -21.87 0.59 -11.82
CA PRO A 288 -20.61 0.89 -12.53
C PRO A 288 -19.48 1.34 -11.57
N ALA A 289 -19.48 0.83 -10.34
CA ALA A 289 -18.63 1.27 -9.24
C ALA A 289 -17.86 0.10 -8.60
N GLY A 290 -17.36 -0.82 -9.42
CA GLY A 290 -16.28 -1.73 -9.00
C GLY A 290 -14.96 -0.97 -8.98
N LEU A 291 -14.81 -0.01 -8.06
CA LEU A 291 -13.70 0.95 -7.92
C LEU A 291 -12.35 0.29 -8.23
N ILE A 292 -11.80 0.55 -9.41
CA ILE A 292 -10.65 -0.18 -9.95
C ILE A 292 -9.38 0.54 -9.52
N GLY A 293 -8.39 -0.15 -8.97
CA GLY A 293 -7.09 0.42 -8.63
C GLY A 293 -7.11 1.43 -7.48
N GLY A 294 -5.98 1.56 -6.79
CA GLY A 294 -5.77 2.59 -5.77
C GLY A 294 -5.11 3.84 -6.33
N GLY A 295 -4.88 3.90 -7.65
CA GLY A 295 -4.11 4.96 -8.29
C GLY A 295 -2.63 4.90 -7.95
N ARG A 296 -1.83 5.77 -8.56
CA ARG A 296 -0.38 5.78 -8.31
C ARG A 296 -0.06 6.30 -6.91
N VAL A 297 0.82 5.56 -6.23
CA VAL A 297 1.36 5.91 -4.91
C VAL A 297 2.89 5.93 -5.00
N PRO A 298 3.59 6.71 -4.16
CA PRO A 298 5.04 6.66 -4.11
C PRO A 298 5.50 5.37 -3.44
N LEU A 299 6.54 4.74 -3.99
CA LEU A 299 7.27 3.67 -3.30
C LEU A 299 8.75 4.04 -3.22
N ILE A 300 9.23 4.24 -1.99
CA ILE A 300 10.64 4.48 -1.70
C ILE A 300 11.22 3.19 -1.10
N VAL A 301 12.35 2.76 -1.65
CA VAL A 301 13.09 1.58 -1.19
C VAL A 301 14.48 2.00 -0.74
N ILE A 302 14.71 1.92 0.56
CA ILE A 302 16.01 2.16 1.17
C ILE A 302 16.61 0.78 1.40
N ALA A 303 17.53 0.37 0.53
CA ALA A 303 18.19 -0.93 0.59
C ALA A 303 19.66 -0.75 0.97
N ARG A 304 20.15 -1.51 1.96
CA ARG A 304 21.57 -1.49 2.30
C ARG A 304 22.39 -2.15 1.18
N GLY A 305 23.37 -1.44 0.63
CA GLY A 305 24.33 -1.98 -0.35
C GLY A 305 23.80 -2.11 -1.78
N GLY A 306 22.55 -1.70 -2.04
CA GLY A 306 22.03 -1.57 -3.39
C GLY A 306 22.50 -0.29 -4.09
N PRO A 307 22.33 -0.17 -5.42
CA PRO A 307 22.63 1.07 -6.13
C PRO A 307 21.66 2.17 -5.72
N HIS A 308 22.20 3.33 -5.36
CA HIS A 308 21.40 4.52 -5.06
C HIS A 308 22.17 5.82 -5.39
N PRO A 309 21.51 6.84 -5.96
CA PRO A 309 20.08 6.87 -6.26
C PRO A 309 19.69 5.96 -7.43
N LEU A 310 18.51 5.36 -7.34
CA LEU A 310 17.95 4.51 -8.39
C LEU A 310 16.47 4.83 -8.56
N VAL A 311 16.10 5.30 -9.76
CA VAL A 311 14.69 5.44 -10.14
C VAL A 311 14.33 4.29 -11.06
N LEU A 312 13.27 3.57 -10.71
CA LEU A 312 12.61 2.57 -11.51
C LEU A 312 11.25 3.10 -11.97
N ASP A 313 10.72 2.46 -13.00
CA ASP A 313 9.43 2.73 -13.63
C ASP A 313 8.76 1.40 -13.99
N TRP A 314 8.92 0.41 -13.09
CA TRP A 314 8.32 -0.90 -13.23
C TRP A 314 6.87 -0.82 -12.75
N PRO A 315 5.89 -1.27 -13.55
CA PRO A 315 4.52 -1.40 -13.07
C PRO A 315 4.54 -2.31 -11.84
N ALA A 316 4.24 -1.73 -10.69
CA ALA A 316 4.26 -2.38 -9.38
C ALA A 316 3.00 -2.02 -8.62
N ASP A 317 2.71 -2.76 -7.56
CA ASP A 317 1.67 -2.42 -6.61
C ASP A 317 2.03 -3.00 -5.25
N HIS A 318 1.13 -2.87 -4.27
CA HIS A 318 1.30 -3.47 -2.95
C HIS A 318 1.68 -4.94 -2.95
N TYR A 319 1.27 -5.71 -3.97
CA TYR A 319 1.65 -7.11 -4.09
C TYR A 319 3.12 -7.26 -4.48
N ALA A 320 3.73 -6.31 -5.20
CA ALA A 320 5.16 -6.32 -5.51
C ALA A 320 6.01 -6.10 -4.24
N VAL A 321 5.57 -5.23 -3.33
CA VAL A 321 6.22 -5.06 -2.01
C VAL A 321 6.15 -6.38 -1.23
N LEU A 322 4.96 -6.98 -1.12
CA LEU A 322 4.78 -8.27 -0.44
C LEU A 322 5.64 -9.38 -1.08
N LYS A 323 5.58 -9.53 -2.40
CA LYS A 323 6.35 -10.54 -3.15
C LYS A 323 7.84 -10.40 -2.92
N THR A 324 8.33 -9.17 -2.84
CA THR A 324 9.75 -8.87 -2.59
C THR A 324 10.14 -9.29 -1.18
N ILE A 325 9.29 -9.02 -0.18
CA ILE A 325 9.52 -9.46 1.21
C ILE A 325 9.52 -10.99 1.30
N GLU A 326 8.54 -11.65 0.68
CA GLU A 326 8.44 -13.11 0.62
C GLU A 326 9.69 -13.73 -0.03
N ALA A 327 10.16 -13.15 -1.14
CA ALA A 327 11.36 -13.60 -1.84
C ALA A 327 12.61 -13.49 -0.95
N GLY A 328 12.77 -12.40 -0.19
CA GLY A 328 13.94 -12.20 0.69
C GLY A 328 13.99 -13.10 1.93
N TRP A 329 12.93 -13.85 2.20
CA TRP A 329 12.90 -14.87 3.25
C TRP A 329 12.54 -16.26 2.73
N HIS A 330 12.55 -16.46 1.40
CA HIS A 330 12.22 -17.72 0.73
C HIS A 330 10.85 -18.28 1.15
N LEU A 331 9.89 -17.39 1.33
CA LEU A 331 8.49 -17.73 1.62
C LEU A 331 7.76 -18.02 0.30
N GLY A 332 6.71 -18.84 0.35
CA GLY A 332 5.82 -19.01 -0.80
C GLY A 332 5.02 -17.73 -1.07
N TYR A 333 4.77 -17.38 -2.33
CA TYR A 333 4.06 -16.12 -2.63
C TYR A 333 2.56 -16.21 -2.33
N LEU A 334 2.03 -15.24 -1.56
CA LEU A 334 0.62 -15.19 -1.19
C LEU A 334 -0.25 -14.55 -2.27
N GLY A 335 -1.36 -15.19 -2.61
CA GLY A 335 -2.43 -14.61 -3.44
C GLY A 335 -1.93 -13.99 -4.75
N HIS A 336 -2.24 -12.71 -4.97
CA HIS A 336 -1.85 -11.96 -6.16
C HIS A 336 -0.34 -11.70 -6.26
N ALA A 337 0.41 -11.77 -5.16
CA ALA A 337 1.89 -11.71 -5.21
C ALA A 337 2.48 -12.89 -6.02
N ALA A 338 1.80 -14.04 -6.05
CA ALA A 338 2.21 -15.19 -6.87
C ALA A 338 2.02 -14.96 -8.38
N SER A 339 1.29 -13.91 -8.79
CA SER A 339 1.08 -13.61 -10.20
C SER A 339 2.42 -13.34 -10.90
N PRO A 340 2.64 -13.87 -12.11
CA PRO A 340 3.81 -13.53 -12.92
C PRO A 340 3.77 -12.08 -13.43
N ALA A 341 2.62 -11.40 -13.36
CA ALA A 341 2.51 -9.99 -13.70
C ALA A 341 3.06 -9.07 -12.60
N VAL A 342 3.09 -9.54 -11.34
CA VAL A 342 3.62 -8.78 -10.20
C VAL A 342 5.14 -8.97 -10.13
N PRO A 343 5.94 -7.90 -10.23
CA PRO A 343 7.39 -8.02 -10.20
C PRO A 343 7.92 -8.30 -8.80
N VAL A 344 9.11 -8.91 -8.73
CA VAL A 344 10.00 -8.81 -7.56
C VAL A 344 10.86 -7.58 -7.78
N LEU A 345 10.97 -6.70 -6.78
CA LEU A 345 11.68 -5.43 -6.88
C LEU A 345 13.21 -5.58 -6.72
N TRP A 346 13.78 -6.65 -7.28
CA TRP A 346 15.19 -6.99 -7.21
C TRP A 346 16.17 -5.92 -7.74
N PRO A 347 15.81 -5.03 -8.70
CA PRO A 347 16.77 -4.02 -9.18
C PRO A 347 17.23 -3.05 -8.08
N PHE A 348 16.51 -2.91 -6.97
CA PHE A 348 16.97 -2.12 -5.83
C PHE A 348 18.24 -2.67 -5.14
N TRP A 349 18.67 -3.90 -5.47
CA TRP A 349 19.92 -4.48 -4.99
C TRP A 349 20.99 -4.67 -6.08
N HIS A 350 20.59 -4.67 -7.35
CA HIS A 350 21.48 -5.05 -8.46
C HIS A 350 21.52 -4.04 -9.62
N GLY A 351 20.65 -3.03 -9.59
CA GLY A 351 20.53 -2.02 -10.63
C GLY A 351 19.67 -2.49 -11.81
N ARG A 352 19.48 -1.59 -12.78
CA ARG A 352 18.74 -1.92 -14.00
C ARG A 352 19.55 -2.95 -14.82
N PRO A 353 18.95 -4.08 -15.23
CA PRO A 353 19.61 -4.98 -16.17
C PRO A 353 19.95 -4.24 -17.47
N GLY A 354 21.12 -4.56 -18.03
CA GLY A 354 21.56 -4.01 -19.33
C GLY A 354 22.22 -2.64 -19.32
N ARG A 355 22.29 -1.93 -18.18
CA ARG A 355 23.24 -0.81 -18.00
C ARG A 355 24.33 -1.23 -17.02
N ARG A 356 25.47 -1.68 -17.56
CA ARG A 356 26.71 -1.74 -16.76
C ARG A 356 27.06 -0.32 -16.29
N PRO A 357 27.69 -0.19 -15.10
CA PRO A 357 27.97 1.11 -14.47
C PRO A 357 28.74 2.07 -15.37
#